data_AF-A0A920DWQ6-F1
#
_entry.id   AF-A0A920DWQ6-F1
#
_cell.length_a   1.000
_cell.length_b   1.000
_cell.length_c   1.000
_cell.angle_alpha   90.00
_cell.angle_beta   90.00
_cell.angle_gamma   90.00
#
_symmetry.space_group_name_H-M   'P 1'
#
loop_
_entity.id
_entity.type
_entity.pdbx_description
1 polymer ?
#
loop_
_entity_poly.entity_id
_entity_poly.type
_entity_poly.pdbx_seq_one_letter_code
_entity_poly.pdbx_strand_id
1 'polypeptide(L)'
;MLLKEACDKISRRRAKLKAFVFFKGRSIVFKEQGHILLLRLAQDLENYGKVEQLPKLEGKKMIMLMNPKNNKYGNHAEAKNKIECKKAFQVDRNGKIKRKHAFKSHILTKNVKREN
;
A
#
# COMPACT_ATOMS: atom_id res chain seq x y z
N MET A 1 -16.28 -9.52 -17.33
CA MET A 1 -15.05 -10.24 -17.74
C MET A 1 -13.78 -9.42 -17.54
N LEU A 2 -13.73 -8.17 -17.99
CA LEU A 2 -12.52 -7.32 -17.91
C LEU A 2 -11.90 -7.16 -16.51
N LEU A 3 -12.73 -7.05 -15.47
CA LEU A 3 -12.28 -6.95 -14.07
C LEU A 3 -11.58 -8.23 -13.56
N LYS A 4 -12.06 -9.42 -13.96
CA LYS A 4 -11.46 -10.71 -13.54
C LYS A 4 -10.05 -10.86 -14.12
N GLU A 5 -9.86 -10.53 -15.39
CA GLU A 5 -8.56 -10.63 -16.04
C GLU A 5 -7.54 -9.62 -15.48
N ALA A 6 -7.99 -8.42 -15.12
CA ALA A 6 -7.14 -7.40 -14.50
C ALA A 6 -6.64 -7.87 -13.11
N CYS A 7 -7.54 -8.43 -12.30
CA CYS A 7 -7.21 -9.02 -11.00
C CYS A 7 -6.17 -10.14 -11.14
N ASP A 8 -6.40 -11.10 -12.05
CA ASP A 8 -5.48 -12.21 -12.26
C ASP A 8 -4.09 -11.73 -12.71
N LYS A 9 -4.02 -10.70 -13.58
CA LYS A 9 -2.74 -10.12 -14.01
C LYS A 9 -1.97 -9.45 -12.87
N ILE A 10 -2.65 -8.68 -12.01
CA ILE A 10 -2.00 -8.01 -10.87
C ILE A 10 -1.51 -9.05 -9.86
N SER A 11 -2.36 -10.01 -9.50
CA SER A 11 -2.08 -10.97 -8.43
C SER A 11 -1.08 -12.06 -8.86
N ARG A 12 -1.31 -12.71 -10.01
CA ARG A 12 -0.48 -13.85 -10.45
C ARG A 12 0.84 -13.42 -11.07
N ARG A 13 0.82 -12.39 -11.91
CA ARG A 13 2.01 -11.95 -12.66
C ARG A 13 2.80 -10.86 -11.95
N ARG A 14 2.31 -10.33 -10.81
CA ARG A 14 2.89 -9.19 -10.10
C ARG A 14 3.26 -8.05 -11.05
N ALA A 15 2.38 -7.77 -12.01
CA ALA A 15 2.59 -6.74 -13.01
C ALA A 15 1.96 -5.42 -12.59
N LYS A 16 2.58 -4.30 -12.98
CA LYS A 16 1.97 -2.97 -12.87
C LYS A 16 0.78 -2.87 -13.83
N LEU A 17 -0.32 -2.27 -13.38
CA LEU A 17 -1.51 -2.07 -14.17
C LEU A 17 -1.65 -0.60 -14.56
N LYS A 18 -1.71 -0.35 -15.88
CA LYS A 18 -2.01 0.97 -16.47
C LYS A 18 -3.45 0.96 -16.95
N ALA A 19 -4.35 1.59 -16.19
CA ALA A 19 -5.74 1.77 -16.59
C ALA A 19 -5.88 3.11 -17.31
N PHE A 20 -6.70 3.16 -18.37
CA PHE A 20 -6.99 4.42 -19.04
C PHE A 20 -8.40 4.48 -19.60
N VAL A 21 -8.92 5.71 -19.67
CA VAL A 21 -10.18 6.06 -20.34
C VAL A 21 -9.82 6.88 -21.58
N PHE A 22 -10.36 6.49 -22.73
CA PHE A 22 -10.16 7.20 -23.99
C PHE A 22 -11.39 8.05 -24.32
N PHE A 23 -11.22 9.36 -24.44
CA PHE A 23 -12.28 10.28 -24.82
C PHE A 23 -12.31 10.45 -26.34
N LYS A 24 -13.37 9.98 -26.99
CA LYS A 24 -13.59 10.14 -28.43
C LYS A 24 -14.19 11.52 -28.73
N GLY A 25 -13.61 12.26 -29.67
CA GLY A 25 -14.15 13.56 -30.11
C GLY A 25 -14.25 14.60 -28.99
N ARG A 26 -15.43 15.20 -28.81
CA ARG A 26 -15.71 16.23 -27.78
C ARG A 26 -16.06 15.65 -26.41
N SER A 27 -16.02 14.33 -26.22
CA SER A 27 -16.36 13.69 -24.94
C SER A 27 -15.38 14.01 -23.80
N ILE A 28 -14.28 14.70 -24.07
CA ILE A 28 -13.36 15.21 -23.04
C ILE A 28 -14.04 16.13 -22.02
N VAL A 29 -15.17 16.74 -22.37
CA VAL A 29 -16.01 17.51 -21.43
C VAL A 29 -16.47 16.66 -20.23
N PHE A 30 -16.61 15.35 -20.41
CA PHE A 30 -17.00 14.39 -19.36
C PHE A 30 -15.79 13.88 -18.56
N LYS A 31 -14.73 14.69 -18.42
CA LYS A 31 -13.52 14.35 -17.66
C LYS A 31 -13.82 13.89 -16.23
N GLU A 32 -14.84 14.46 -15.59
CA GLU A 32 -15.24 14.11 -14.23
C GLU A 32 -15.82 12.69 -14.15
N GLN A 33 -16.66 12.30 -15.12
CA GLN A 33 -17.20 10.95 -15.20
C GLN A 33 -16.08 9.93 -15.46
N GLY A 34 -15.11 10.27 -16.32
CA GLY A 34 -13.92 9.44 -16.52
C GLY A 34 -13.06 9.27 -15.27
N HIS A 35 -12.96 10.32 -14.44
CA HIS A 35 -12.27 10.27 -13.16
C HIS A 35 -12.98 9.33 -12.18
N ILE A 36 -14.30 9.47 -12.02
CA ILE A 36 -15.12 8.61 -11.17
C ILE A 36 -15.01 7.15 -11.61
N LEU A 37 -15.01 6.88 -12.92
CA LEU A 37 -14.89 5.52 -13.46
C LEU A 37 -13.56 4.85 -13.05
N LEU A 38 -12.45 5.58 -13.14
CA LEU A 38 -11.13 5.06 -12.75
C LEU A 38 -11.00 4.88 -11.23
N LEU A 39 -11.59 5.77 -10.44
CA LEU A 39 -11.63 5.63 -8.99
C LEU A 39 -12.45 4.40 -8.56
N ARG A 40 -13.59 4.15 -9.21
CA ARG A 40 -14.40 2.95 -8.95
C ARG A 40 -13.62 1.68 -9.25
N LEU A 41 -12.91 1.65 -10.39
CA LEU A 41 -12.01 0.56 -10.73
C LEU A 41 -10.91 0.34 -9.67
N ALA A 42 -10.38 1.43 -9.10
CA ALA A 42 -9.36 1.34 -8.06
C ALA A 42 -9.91 0.75 -6.76
N GLN A 43 -11.13 1.12 -6.37
CA GLN A 43 -11.82 0.55 -5.20
C GLN A 43 -12.05 -0.96 -5.37
N ASP A 44 -12.54 -1.38 -6.54
CA ASP A 44 -12.75 -2.80 -6.83
C ASP A 44 -11.44 -3.62 -6.78
N LEU A 45 -10.29 -2.98 -7.03
CA LEU A 45 -8.96 -3.60 -7.06
C LEU A 45 -8.08 -3.31 -5.82
N GLU A 46 -8.63 -2.63 -4.80
CA GLU A 46 -7.89 -2.20 -3.60
C GLU A 46 -7.22 -3.37 -2.85
N ASN A 47 -7.86 -4.54 -2.88
CA ASN A 47 -7.33 -5.74 -2.23
C ASN A 47 -6.09 -6.31 -2.92
N TYR A 48 -5.91 -6.04 -4.22
CA TYR A 48 -4.86 -6.64 -5.05
C TYR A 48 -3.72 -5.67 -5.33
N GLY A 49 -3.98 -4.37 -5.33
CA GLY A 49 -3.03 -3.34 -5.73
C GLY A 49 -3.13 -2.06 -4.93
N LYS A 50 -2.09 -1.24 -5.00
CA LYS A 50 -2.04 0.11 -4.46
C LYS A 50 -1.93 1.10 -5.61
N VAL A 51 -2.74 2.16 -5.59
CA VAL A 51 -2.66 3.24 -6.58
C VAL A 51 -1.32 3.97 -6.39
N GLU A 52 -0.51 4.01 -7.44
CA GLU A 52 0.75 4.78 -7.48
C GLU A 52 0.47 6.19 -8.00
N GLN A 53 -0.33 6.29 -9.06
CA GLN A 53 -0.64 7.56 -9.73
C GLN A 53 -2.14 7.73 -9.86
N LEU A 54 -2.65 8.85 -9.31
CA LEU A 54 -4.04 9.25 -9.46
C LEU A 54 -4.38 9.52 -10.94
N PRO A 55 -5.68 9.44 -11.32
CA PRO A 55 -6.09 9.66 -12.70
C PRO A 55 -5.68 11.05 -13.21
N LYS A 56 -4.82 11.09 -14.24
CA LYS A 56 -4.36 12.32 -14.89
C LYS A 56 -4.66 12.32 -16.37
N LEU A 57 -4.96 13.49 -16.93
CA LEU A 57 -5.17 13.67 -18.37
C LEU A 57 -3.82 13.75 -19.10
N GLU A 58 -3.63 12.87 -20.07
CA GLU A 58 -2.56 12.89 -21.07
C GLU A 58 -3.21 12.96 -22.47
N GLY A 59 -3.41 14.19 -22.95
CA GLY A 59 -4.12 14.45 -24.21
C GLY A 59 -5.59 14.01 -24.16
N LYS A 60 -5.97 13.06 -25.02
CA LYS A 60 -7.34 12.48 -25.07
C LYS A 60 -7.53 11.26 -24.16
N LYS A 61 -6.50 10.87 -23.40
CA LYS A 61 -6.55 9.73 -22.47
C LYS A 61 -6.48 10.24 -21.04
N MET A 62 -7.31 9.70 -20.16
CA MET A 62 -7.08 9.80 -18.71
C MET A 62 -6.47 8.51 -18.23
N ILE A 63 -5.34 8.58 -17.53
CA ILE A 63 -4.52 7.41 -17.19
C ILE A 63 -4.35 7.35 -15.67
N MET A 64 -4.46 6.14 -15.12
CA MET A 64 -4.17 5.79 -13.73
C MET A 64 -3.18 4.63 -13.69
N LEU A 65 -2.24 4.67 -12.77
CA LEU A 65 -1.25 3.61 -12.56
C LEU A 65 -1.42 2.96 -11.19
N MET A 66 -1.42 1.63 -11.17
CA MET A 66 -1.57 0.83 -9.96
C MET A 66 -0.46 -0.22 -9.89
N ASN A 67 0.13 -0.35 -8.71
CA ASN A 67 1.14 -1.35 -8.43
C ASN A 67 0.53 -2.55 -7.70
N PRO A 68 1.01 -3.77 -7.94
CA PRO A 68 0.58 -4.94 -7.20
C PRO A 68 0.94 -4.80 -5.73
N LYS A 69 0.05 -5.23 -4.85
CA LYS A 69 0.32 -5.33 -3.42
C LYS A 69 1.13 -6.60 -3.19
N ASN A 70 2.33 -6.46 -2.64
CA ASN A 70 3.17 -7.60 -2.28
C ASN A 70 2.54 -8.30 -1.08
N ASN A 71 1.73 -9.32 -1.35
CA ASN A 71 1.14 -10.14 -0.30
C ASN A 71 2.23 -11.05 0.29
N LYS A 72 3.03 -10.50 1.22
CA LYS A 72 3.90 -11.30 2.10
C LYS A 72 3.14 -11.63 3.37
N TYR A 73 2.00 -12.30 3.24
CA TYR A 73 1.08 -12.71 4.32
C TYR A 73 0.12 -11.59 4.83
N GLY A 74 -1.18 -11.86 4.67
CA GLY A 74 -2.25 -11.51 5.61
C GLY A 74 -2.56 -10.03 5.87
N ASN A 75 -3.73 -9.59 5.40
CA ASN A 75 -4.65 -8.64 6.03
C ASN A 75 -4.20 -7.96 7.34
N HIS A 76 -3.48 -6.85 7.26
CA HIS A 76 -3.58 -5.75 8.23
C HIS A 76 -3.25 -4.44 7.50
N ALA A 77 -4.27 -3.72 7.04
CA ALA A 77 -4.09 -2.38 6.50
C ALA A 77 -5.32 -1.50 6.73
N GLU A 78 -5.78 -1.42 7.97
CA GLU A 78 -6.35 -0.17 8.48
C GLU A 78 -5.32 0.45 9.43
N ALA A 79 -4.31 1.12 8.87
CA ALA A 79 -3.46 2.02 9.64
C ALA A 79 -4.18 3.36 9.81
N LYS A 80 -5.34 3.34 10.49
CA LYS A 80 -5.92 4.53 11.10
C LYS A 80 -5.18 4.74 12.43
N ASN A 81 -4.32 5.75 12.46
CA ASN A 81 -4.06 6.70 13.56
C ASN A 81 -2.59 7.09 13.64
N LYS A 82 -2.31 8.29 13.12
CA LYS A 82 -1.04 9.03 13.20
C LYS A 82 -0.66 9.46 14.64
N ILE A 83 -1.38 8.98 15.66
CA ILE A 83 -1.28 9.40 17.08
C ILE A 83 -0.36 8.46 17.89
N GLU A 84 -0.03 7.27 17.40
CA GLU A 84 0.69 6.26 18.20
C GLU A 84 2.23 6.48 18.27
N CYS A 85 2.83 7.26 17.37
CA CYS A 85 4.28 7.50 17.38
C CYS A 85 4.80 8.29 18.60
N LYS A 86 3.93 8.85 19.46
CA LYS A 86 4.34 9.51 20.70
C LYS A 86 4.65 8.54 21.85
N LYS A 87 4.32 7.24 21.75
CA LYS A 87 4.49 6.27 22.85
C LYS A 87 5.87 5.62 22.93
N ALA A 88 6.79 5.90 22.01
CA ALA A 88 8.11 5.26 21.96
C ALA A 88 9.20 5.92 22.82
N PHE A 89 8.98 7.16 23.30
CA PHE A 89 9.92 7.88 24.16
C PHE A 89 9.13 8.53 25.29
N GLN A 90 9.21 7.97 26.50
CA GLN A 90 8.69 8.65 27.68
C GLN A 90 9.75 9.64 28.17
N VAL A 91 9.32 10.89 28.32
CA VAL A 91 10.10 11.98 28.90
C VAL A 91 9.81 11.96 30.39
N ASP A 92 10.84 11.78 31.23
CA ASP A 92 10.68 11.93 32.68
C ASP A 92 10.36 13.41 33.01
N ARG A 93 9.77 13.72 34.18
CA ARG A 93 9.40 15.11 34.58
C ARG A 93 10.59 16.09 34.57
N ASN A 94 11.82 15.59 34.48
CA ASN A 94 13.05 16.37 34.40
C ASN A 94 13.57 16.55 32.95
N GLY A 95 12.76 16.26 31.93
CA GLY A 95 13.08 16.49 30.51
C GLY A 95 14.04 15.47 29.88
N LYS A 96 14.44 14.42 30.60
CA LYS A 96 15.38 13.39 30.08
C LYS A 96 14.60 12.28 29.37
N ILE A 97 15.03 11.96 28.14
CA ILE A 97 14.46 10.89 27.31
C ILE A 97 15.14 9.56 27.69
N LYS A 98 14.38 8.58 28.19
CA LYS A 98 14.88 7.21 28.42
C LYS A 98 14.29 6.22 27.41
N ARG A 99 15.16 5.43 26.77
CA ARG A 99 14.74 4.24 25.99
C ARG A 99 14.43 3.10 26.95
N LYS A 100 13.30 2.40 26.77
CA LYS A 100 13.03 1.17 27.53
C LYS A 100 14.14 0.16 27.23
N HIS A 101 14.66 -0.48 28.28
CA HIS A 101 15.79 -1.39 28.23
C HIS A 101 15.59 -2.46 27.14
N ALA A 102 16.52 -2.60 26.20
CA ALA A 102 16.51 -3.72 25.28
C ALA A 102 16.68 -5.01 26.10
N PHE A 103 15.84 -6.02 25.86
CA PHE A 103 15.97 -7.33 26.49
C PHE A 103 17.39 -7.87 26.24
N LYS A 104 18.17 -7.99 27.31
CA LYS A 104 19.53 -8.53 27.32
C LYS A 104 19.45 -10.06 27.26
N SER A 105 19.04 -10.60 26.12
CA SER A 105 19.23 -12.01 25.80
C SER A 105 19.72 -12.11 24.36
N HIS A 106 21.04 -12.03 24.23
CA HIS A 106 21.77 -12.32 23.00
C HIS A 106 21.69 -13.83 22.75
N ILE A 107 21.31 -14.24 21.53
CA ILE A 107 21.15 -15.66 21.13
C ILE A 107 22.43 -16.49 21.36
N LEU A 108 23.61 -15.85 21.45
CA LEU A 108 24.92 -16.50 21.57
C LEU A 108 25.35 -16.84 23.02
N THR A 109 24.53 -16.62 24.06
CA THR A 109 24.84 -17.08 25.44
C THR A 109 24.19 -18.41 25.82
N LYS A 110 23.81 -19.26 24.86
CA LYS A 110 23.45 -20.65 25.14
C LYS A 110 24.72 -21.49 25.25
N ASN A 111 25.29 -21.57 26.46
CA ASN A 111 26.29 -22.59 26.78
C ASN A 111 25.64 -23.97 26.68
N VAL A 112 25.96 -24.72 25.62
CA VAL A 112 25.69 -26.15 25.51
C VAL A 112 26.60 -26.85 26.53
N LYS A 113 26.02 -27.35 27.62
CA LYS A 113 26.72 -28.28 28.53
C LYS A 113 27.07 -29.53 27.73
N ARG A 114 28.36 -29.83 27.57
CA ARG A 114 28.82 -31.19 27.27
C ARG A 114 28.75 -31.94 28.60
N GLU A 115 27.85 -32.91 28.70
CA GLU A 115 27.89 -33.90 29.78
C GLU A 115 28.93 -34.96 29.40
N ASN A 116 29.66 -35.41 30.43
CA ASN A 116 30.77 -36.36 30.37
C ASN A 116 30.32 -37.76 29.97
#